data_AF-A0A970WE65-F1
#
_entry.id   AF-A0A970WE65-F1
#
_cell.length_a   1.000
_cell.length_b   1.000
_cell.length_c   1.000
_cell.angle_alpha   90.00
_cell.angle_beta   90.00
_cell.angle_gamma   90.00
#
_symmetry.space_group_name_H-M   'P 1'
#
loop_
_entity.id
_entity.type
_entity.pdbx_description
1 polymer ?
#
loop_
_entity_poly.entity_id
_entity_poly.type
_entity_poly.pdbx_seq_one_letter_code
_entity_poly.pdbx_strand_id
1 'polypeptide(L)'
;MPRTVLFAWELGGGLGHLAPVVPLFARLRERGYRVVLAARDVSRARPLLGGCGIELVQAPIKTNKAGERVDPLRSFGHILFNCGLADFEEFAALAEAWRNLLALVRPDLVLCDHAPVALVAARALSTTCATIGTGFCCPPDVYPMPDYRPWLPNAEEAIRRDEDRVTRNVNRLLEEWNCDPIDRLGQLYSGVDECFLTTFPELDHYPQRENGRYWGPLGLPMGETPVWPEAEGKKVFAYLKLTKDLPGILRALQDHQLCSLVYVERLPFRFKVHYQSDRLRFASGPVDLEA
;
A
#
# COMPACT_ATOMS: atom_id res chain seq x y z
N MET A 1 -16.22 27.12 -1.17
CA MET A 1 -16.40 25.68 -1.46
C MET A 1 -15.61 24.90 -0.42
N PRO A 2 -16.05 23.70 0.02
CA PRO A 2 -15.26 22.89 0.95
C PRO A 2 -13.93 22.51 0.30
N ARG A 3 -12.84 22.50 1.09
CA ARG A 3 -11.54 22.01 0.63
C ARG A 3 -11.64 20.52 0.31
N THR A 4 -11.01 20.09 -0.78
CA THR A 4 -11.05 18.73 -1.30
C THR A 4 -9.74 18.01 -1.01
N VAL A 5 -9.84 16.84 -0.38
CA VAL A 5 -8.73 15.90 -0.20
C VAL A 5 -8.95 14.72 -1.13
N LEU A 6 -8.00 14.45 -2.01
CA LEU A 6 -7.96 13.21 -2.78
C LEU A 6 -6.97 12.24 -2.13
N PHE A 7 -7.44 11.06 -1.76
CA PHE A 7 -6.61 9.96 -1.33
C PHE A 7 -6.33 9.03 -2.51
N ALA A 8 -5.06 8.89 -2.89
CA ALA A 8 -4.62 8.06 -4.01
C ALA A 8 -4.07 6.74 -3.50
N TRP A 9 -4.66 5.63 -3.95
CA TRP A 9 -4.21 4.27 -3.65
C TRP A 9 -4.10 3.43 -4.93
N GLU A 10 -2.88 3.18 -5.38
CA GLU A 10 -2.59 2.63 -6.72
C GLU A 10 -2.03 1.21 -6.68
N LEU A 11 -0.92 0.99 -5.96
CA LEU A 11 -0.15 -0.26 -6.01
C LEU A 11 -0.52 -1.26 -4.91
N GLY A 12 -1.14 -0.82 -3.82
CA GLY A 12 -1.38 -1.68 -2.65
C GLY A 12 -2.42 -2.77 -2.91
N GLY A 13 -2.25 -3.90 -2.23
CA GLY A 13 -3.15 -5.05 -2.31
C GLY A 13 -3.77 -5.41 -0.96
N GLY A 14 -4.99 -5.95 -0.98
CA GLY A 14 -5.72 -6.28 0.24
C GLY A 14 -6.24 -5.05 0.98
N LEU A 15 -6.63 -5.22 2.25
CA LEU A 15 -7.24 -4.16 3.06
C LEU A 15 -6.25 -3.42 3.96
N GLY A 16 -4.97 -3.83 3.99
CA GLY A 16 -3.97 -3.30 4.94
C GLY A 16 -3.57 -1.84 4.72
N HIS A 17 -3.71 -1.33 3.50
CA HIS A 17 -3.50 0.09 3.19
C HIS A 17 -4.72 0.93 3.54
N LEU A 18 -5.92 0.43 3.23
CA LEU A 18 -7.14 1.20 3.35
C LEU A 18 -7.73 1.19 4.75
N ALA A 19 -7.72 0.05 5.46
CA ALA A 19 -8.36 -0.05 6.77
C ALA A 19 -7.80 0.96 7.81
N PRO A 20 -6.48 1.17 7.93
CA PRO A 20 -5.92 2.12 8.90
C PRO A 20 -6.27 3.59 8.62
N VAL A 21 -6.60 3.94 7.37
CA VAL A 21 -6.90 5.33 6.97
C VAL A 21 -8.39 5.65 6.97
N VAL A 22 -9.29 4.66 7.14
CA VAL A 22 -10.74 4.93 7.21
C VAL A 22 -11.10 5.92 8.33
N PRO A 23 -10.57 5.81 9.57
CA PRO A 23 -10.84 6.80 10.62
C PRO A 23 -10.39 8.22 10.24
N LEU A 24 -9.29 8.34 9.48
CA LEU A 24 -8.83 9.64 8.98
C LEU A 24 -9.88 10.27 8.04
N PHE A 25 -10.47 9.48 7.13
CA PHE A 25 -11.51 9.99 6.25
C PHE A 25 -12.73 10.49 7.01
N ALA A 26 -13.19 9.74 8.01
CA ALA A 26 -14.31 10.16 8.86
C ALA A 26 -14.01 11.50 9.55
N ARG A 27 -12.82 11.65 10.14
CA ARG A 27 -12.39 12.91 10.78
C ARG A 27 -12.26 14.09 9.81
N LEU A 28 -11.79 13.86 8.58
CA LEU A 28 -11.76 14.90 7.54
C LEU A 28 -13.18 15.33 7.17
N ARG A 29 -14.12 14.39 7.03
CA ARG A 29 -15.52 14.69 6.74
C ARG A 29 -16.20 15.46 7.87
N GLU A 30 -16.00 15.06 9.13
CA GLU A 30 -16.49 15.79 10.32
C GLU A 30 -16.02 17.25 10.34
N ARG A 31 -14.82 17.52 9.82
CA ARG A 31 -14.25 18.87 9.69
C ARG A 31 -14.70 19.62 8.43
N GLY A 32 -15.61 19.05 7.64
CA GLY A 32 -16.21 19.70 6.47
C GLY A 32 -15.42 19.56 5.17
N TYR A 33 -14.39 18.71 5.11
CA TYR A 33 -13.66 18.45 3.86
C TYR A 33 -14.49 17.57 2.91
N ARG A 34 -14.35 17.80 1.61
CA ARG A 34 -14.75 16.82 0.58
C ARG A 34 -13.65 15.78 0.48
N VAL A 35 -13.98 14.50 0.62
CA VAL A 35 -12.99 13.42 0.56
C VAL A 35 -13.30 12.52 -0.64
N VAL A 36 -12.33 12.39 -1.53
CA VAL A 36 -12.39 11.52 -2.71
C VAL A 36 -11.33 10.44 -2.56
N LEU A 37 -11.73 9.18 -2.62
CA LEU A 37 -10.83 8.02 -2.64
C LEU A 37 -10.71 7.52 -4.08
N ALA A 38 -9.51 7.63 -4.65
CA ALA A 38 -9.11 6.95 -5.87
C ALA A 38 -8.50 5.59 -5.50
N ALA A 39 -9.30 4.54 -5.59
CA ALA A 39 -8.92 3.19 -5.12
C ALA A 39 -8.53 2.27 -6.27
N ARG A 40 -7.47 1.47 -6.06
CA ARG A 40 -7.09 0.35 -6.94
C ARG A 40 -8.22 -0.64 -7.15
N ASP A 41 -8.91 -1.01 -6.06
CA ASP A 41 -10.01 -1.98 -6.09
C ASP A 41 -11.24 -1.39 -5.38
N VAL A 42 -12.12 -0.78 -6.16
CA VAL A 42 -13.36 -0.16 -5.65
C VAL A 42 -14.30 -1.18 -5.01
N SER A 43 -14.28 -2.44 -5.44
CA SER A 43 -15.14 -3.50 -4.89
C SER A 43 -14.74 -3.86 -3.46
N ARG A 44 -13.44 -3.82 -3.16
CA ARG A 44 -12.89 -4.00 -1.81
C ARG A 44 -12.98 -2.75 -0.95
N ALA A 45 -12.82 -1.58 -1.57
CA ALA A 45 -12.85 -0.33 -0.84
C ALA A 45 -14.26 -0.04 -0.29
N ARG A 46 -15.30 -0.21 -1.12
CA ARG A 46 -16.67 0.19 -0.81
C ARG A 46 -17.20 -0.33 0.54
N PRO A 47 -17.06 -1.62 0.92
CA PRO A 47 -17.53 -2.12 2.21
C PRO A 47 -16.87 -1.45 3.41
N LEU A 48 -15.61 -1.03 3.29
CA LEU A 48 -14.86 -0.38 4.38
C LEU A 48 -15.28 1.07 4.61
N LEU A 49 -15.85 1.73 3.60
CA LEU A 49 -16.20 3.15 3.70
C LEU A 49 -17.51 3.39 4.45
N GLY A 50 -18.27 2.35 4.82
CA GLY A 50 -19.32 2.40 5.84
C GLY A 50 -20.40 3.50 5.71
N GLY A 51 -20.59 4.11 4.54
CA GLY A 51 -21.48 5.27 4.38
C GLY A 51 -20.90 6.61 4.86
N CYS A 52 -19.59 6.73 5.08
CA CYS A 52 -18.88 7.95 5.51
C CYS A 52 -18.99 9.16 4.56
N GLY A 53 -19.82 9.10 3.51
CA GLY A 53 -19.96 10.16 2.52
C GLY A 53 -18.66 10.46 1.75
N ILE A 54 -17.84 9.42 1.55
CA ILE A 54 -16.59 9.47 0.78
C ILE A 54 -16.93 9.17 -0.68
N GLU A 55 -16.52 10.04 -1.58
CA GLU A 55 -16.63 9.78 -3.02
C GLU A 55 -15.62 8.72 -3.42
N LEU A 56 -16.07 7.65 -4.06
CA LEU A 56 -15.22 6.54 -4.48
C LEU A 56 -15.08 6.54 -5.99
N VAL A 57 -13.84 6.59 -6.47
CA VAL A 57 -13.48 6.49 -7.89
C VAL A 57 -12.41 5.43 -8.10
N GLN A 58 -12.34 4.88 -9.30
CA GLN A 58 -11.31 3.92 -9.69
C GLN A 58 -9.99 4.66 -9.94
N ALA A 59 -8.91 4.22 -9.30
CA ALA A 59 -7.56 4.68 -9.62
C ALA A 59 -7.12 4.16 -11.00
N PRO A 60 -6.39 4.96 -11.80
CA PRO A 60 -5.62 4.48 -12.94
C PRO A 60 -4.60 3.43 -12.48
N ILE A 61 -4.71 2.21 -13.00
CA ILE A 61 -3.89 1.08 -12.58
C ILE A 61 -3.43 0.25 -13.77
N LYS A 62 -2.23 -0.31 -13.65
CA LYS A 62 -1.78 -1.38 -14.53
C LYS A 62 -2.61 -2.65 -14.31
N THR A 63 -3.22 -3.18 -15.38
CA THR A 63 -4.00 -4.44 -15.34
C THR A 63 -3.34 -5.58 -16.11
N ASN A 64 -2.44 -5.27 -17.05
CA ASN A 64 -1.66 -6.23 -17.83
C ASN A 64 -0.41 -6.68 -17.05
N LYS A 65 0.16 -7.81 -17.46
CA LYS A 65 1.49 -8.23 -16.98
C LYS A 65 2.56 -7.39 -17.66
N ALA A 66 3.62 -7.05 -16.94
CA ALA A 66 4.79 -6.43 -17.54
C ALA A 66 5.43 -7.42 -18.55
N GLY A 67 5.82 -6.91 -19.72
CA GLY A 67 6.50 -7.71 -20.74
C GLY A 67 7.89 -8.15 -20.29
N GLU A 68 8.62 -7.22 -19.67
CA GLU A 68 9.88 -7.47 -18.98
C GLU A 68 9.69 -7.35 -17.47
N ARG A 69 10.38 -8.20 -16.71
CA ARG A 69 10.31 -8.21 -15.25
C ARG A 69 11.69 -8.41 -14.66
N VAL A 70 12.01 -7.62 -13.63
CA VAL A 70 13.19 -7.82 -12.81
C VAL A 70 12.93 -8.89 -11.77
N ASP A 71 13.70 -9.97 -11.82
CA ASP A 71 13.73 -11.06 -10.85
C ASP A 71 15.18 -11.59 -10.71
N PRO A 72 15.79 -11.61 -9.51
CA PRO A 72 15.23 -11.21 -8.22
C PRO A 72 14.99 -9.69 -8.08
N LEU A 73 13.82 -9.32 -7.55
CA LEU A 73 13.52 -7.97 -7.05
C LEU A 73 14.45 -7.55 -5.87
N ARG A 74 15.25 -6.51 -6.01
CA ARG A 74 16.28 -6.13 -5.03
C ARG A 74 15.94 -4.87 -4.27
N SER A 75 15.38 -3.86 -4.94
CA SER A 75 15.10 -2.55 -4.36
C SER A 75 13.65 -2.13 -4.61
N PHE A 76 13.26 -1.00 -4.02
CA PHE A 76 11.98 -0.36 -4.33
C PHE A 76 11.90 0.06 -5.81
N GLY A 77 13.01 0.46 -6.42
CA GLY A 77 13.10 0.76 -7.86
C GLY A 77 12.69 -0.42 -8.74
N HIS A 78 13.07 -1.65 -8.36
CA HIS A 78 12.61 -2.87 -9.07
C HIS A 78 11.10 -3.11 -8.91
N ILE A 79 10.49 -2.67 -7.80
CA ILE A 79 9.01 -2.70 -7.65
C ILE A 79 8.40 -1.76 -8.68
N LEU A 80 8.85 -0.50 -8.72
CA LEU A 80 8.37 0.50 -9.67
C LEU A 80 8.55 0.06 -11.12
N PHE A 81 9.72 -0.53 -11.44
CA PHE A 81 9.99 -1.14 -12.74
C PHE A 81 8.89 -2.14 -13.11
N ASN A 82 8.66 -3.12 -12.23
CA ASN A 82 7.70 -4.21 -12.47
C ASN A 82 6.24 -3.73 -12.45
N CYS A 83 5.96 -2.58 -11.82
CA CYS A 83 4.65 -1.95 -11.78
C CYS A 83 4.34 -1.10 -13.03
N GLY A 84 5.24 -1.03 -14.00
CA GLY A 84 4.98 -0.44 -15.32
C GLY A 84 5.86 0.76 -15.66
N LEU A 85 6.60 1.33 -14.69
CA LEU A 85 7.38 2.56 -14.93
C LEU A 85 8.60 2.33 -15.85
N ALA A 86 8.96 1.08 -16.14
CA ALA A 86 10.04 0.74 -17.07
C ALA A 86 9.61 0.73 -18.55
N ASP A 87 8.32 0.71 -18.83
CA ASP A 87 7.75 0.85 -20.17
C ASP A 87 7.18 2.27 -20.29
N PHE A 88 7.78 3.09 -21.15
CA PHE A 88 7.43 4.50 -21.23
C PHE A 88 5.98 4.71 -21.69
N GLU A 89 5.50 3.98 -22.69
CA GLU A 89 4.17 4.19 -23.26
C GLU A 89 3.08 3.81 -22.25
N GLU A 90 3.28 2.69 -21.55
CA GLU A 90 2.34 2.26 -20.52
C GLU A 90 2.34 3.22 -19.31
N PHE A 91 3.53 3.63 -18.87
CA PHE A 91 3.69 4.60 -17.79
C PHE A 91 3.06 5.95 -18.13
N ALA A 92 3.35 6.51 -19.30
CA ALA A 92 2.85 7.80 -19.74
C ALA A 92 1.31 7.80 -19.81
N ALA A 93 0.70 6.72 -20.33
CA ALA A 93 -0.75 6.59 -20.36
C ALA A 93 -1.39 6.57 -18.96
N LEU A 94 -0.79 5.83 -18.01
CA LEU A 94 -1.27 5.79 -16.62
C LEU A 94 -1.11 7.15 -15.92
N ALA A 95 0.02 7.83 -16.17
CA ALA A 95 0.31 9.14 -15.62
C ALA A 95 -0.63 10.21 -16.18
N GLU A 96 -0.94 10.18 -17.47
CA GLU A 96 -1.92 11.07 -18.08
C GLU A 96 -3.32 10.83 -17.52
N ALA A 97 -3.73 9.57 -17.32
CA ALA A 97 -4.99 9.24 -16.67
C ALA A 97 -5.06 9.78 -15.23
N TRP A 98 -3.98 9.69 -14.46
CA TRP A 98 -3.89 10.32 -13.14
C TRP A 98 -3.98 11.84 -13.21
N ARG A 99 -3.26 12.47 -14.12
CA ARG A 99 -3.31 13.93 -14.32
C ARG A 99 -4.74 14.39 -14.66
N ASN A 100 -5.44 13.66 -15.52
CA ASN A 100 -6.84 13.91 -15.85
C ASN A 100 -7.77 13.75 -14.63
N LEU A 101 -7.57 12.70 -13.83
CA LEU A 101 -8.35 12.48 -12.62
C LEU A 101 -8.16 13.62 -11.61
N LEU A 102 -6.90 14.05 -11.39
CA LEU A 102 -6.59 15.18 -10.50
C LEU A 102 -7.22 16.48 -11.03
N ALA A 103 -7.17 16.74 -12.34
CA ALA A 103 -7.81 17.89 -12.96
C ALA A 103 -9.34 17.89 -12.83
N LEU A 104 -9.98 16.71 -12.91
CA LEU A 104 -11.43 16.56 -12.72
C LEU A 104 -11.84 16.80 -11.26
N VAL A 105 -11.06 16.26 -10.32
CA VAL A 105 -11.38 16.35 -8.89
C VAL A 105 -11.05 17.74 -8.32
N ARG A 106 -9.98 18.38 -8.81
CA ARG A 106 -9.39 19.63 -8.31
C ARG A 106 -9.13 19.59 -6.80
N PRO A 107 -8.29 18.66 -6.32
CA PRO A 107 -7.96 18.57 -4.90
C PRO A 107 -7.17 19.79 -4.42
N ASP A 108 -7.36 20.17 -3.16
CA ASP A 108 -6.48 21.08 -2.43
C ASP A 108 -5.30 20.32 -1.78
N LEU A 109 -5.47 19.01 -1.56
CA LEU A 109 -4.45 18.10 -1.06
C LEU A 109 -4.57 16.73 -1.77
N VAL A 110 -3.45 16.23 -2.29
CA VAL A 110 -3.30 14.84 -2.73
C VAL A 110 -2.53 14.07 -1.66
N LEU A 111 -3.16 13.04 -1.08
CA LEU A 111 -2.55 12.16 -0.10
C LEU A 111 -2.32 10.78 -0.72
N CYS A 112 -1.06 10.42 -0.94
CA CYS A 112 -0.66 9.22 -1.65
C CYS A 112 -0.27 8.08 -0.70
N ASP A 113 -0.98 6.96 -0.80
CA ASP A 113 -0.58 5.68 -0.19
C ASP A 113 -0.22 4.69 -1.30
N HIS A 114 1.08 4.39 -1.39
CA HIS A 114 1.64 3.46 -2.37
C HIS A 114 1.14 3.77 -3.81
N ALA A 115 1.22 5.06 -4.17
CA ALA A 115 0.71 5.63 -5.43
C ALA A 115 1.79 6.42 -6.20
N PRO A 116 2.82 5.76 -6.73
CA PRO A 116 3.95 6.42 -7.40
C PRO A 116 3.57 7.18 -8.66
N VAL A 117 2.64 6.67 -9.47
CA VAL A 117 2.25 7.36 -10.70
C VAL A 117 1.39 8.58 -10.37
N ALA A 118 0.55 8.48 -9.33
CA ALA A 118 -0.13 9.64 -8.77
C ALA A 118 0.85 10.71 -8.26
N LEU A 119 1.98 10.33 -7.65
CA LEU A 119 3.02 11.27 -7.23
C LEU A 119 3.66 12.01 -8.41
N VAL A 120 3.96 11.31 -9.51
CA VAL A 120 4.47 11.95 -10.74
C VAL A 120 3.42 12.92 -11.31
N ALA A 121 2.16 12.50 -11.39
CA ALA A 121 1.07 13.35 -11.88
C ALA A 121 0.83 14.57 -10.97
N ALA A 122 0.94 14.40 -9.66
CA ALA A 122 0.81 15.47 -8.69
C ALA A 122 1.96 16.48 -8.80
N ARG A 123 3.19 16.05 -9.12
CA ARG A 123 4.33 16.96 -9.36
C ARG A 123 4.09 17.94 -10.52
N ALA A 124 3.32 17.51 -11.52
CA ALA A 124 2.92 18.36 -12.64
C ALA A 124 1.80 19.35 -12.29
N LEU A 125 1.27 19.29 -11.07
CA LEU A 125 0.25 20.20 -10.56
C LEU A 125 0.83 20.97 -9.38
N SER A 126 0.51 22.25 -9.25
CA SER A 126 0.91 23.06 -8.08
C SER A 126 0.06 22.76 -6.84
N THR A 127 -0.42 21.52 -6.68
CA THR A 127 -1.28 21.09 -5.57
C THR A 127 -0.43 20.55 -4.44
N THR A 128 -0.78 20.90 -3.19
CA THR A 128 -0.13 20.30 -2.02
C THR A 128 -0.22 18.78 -2.09
N CYS A 129 0.92 18.12 -1.93
CA CYS A 129 1.04 16.68 -2.05
C CYS A 129 1.74 16.12 -0.82
N ALA A 130 1.24 15.00 -0.31
CA ALA A 130 1.85 14.30 0.80
C ALA A 130 1.79 12.78 0.59
N THR A 131 2.70 12.05 1.20
CA THR A 131 2.64 10.59 1.28
C THR A 131 2.19 10.14 2.66
N ILE A 132 1.51 9.00 2.73
CA ILE A 132 1.15 8.35 3.99
C ILE A 132 1.34 6.84 3.87
N GLY A 133 1.96 6.25 4.89
CA GLY A 133 2.16 4.81 4.95
C GLY A 133 3.41 4.43 5.72
N THR A 134 3.84 3.18 5.56
CA THR A 134 5.05 2.67 6.20
C THR A 134 6.30 3.04 5.41
N GLY A 135 7.48 2.85 6.03
CA GLY A 135 8.76 3.04 5.37
C GLY A 135 8.88 2.34 4.03
N PHE A 136 8.34 1.10 3.91
CA PHE A 136 8.30 0.35 2.65
C PHE A 136 7.69 1.13 1.48
N CYS A 137 6.62 1.89 1.72
CA CYS A 137 5.91 2.62 0.68
C CYS A 137 6.55 3.98 0.37
N CYS A 138 7.48 4.44 1.21
CA CYS A 138 8.10 5.76 1.16
C CYS A 138 9.63 5.61 1.20
N PRO A 139 10.30 5.16 0.13
CA PRO A 139 11.75 4.92 0.14
C PRO A 139 12.55 6.20 0.52
N PRO A 140 13.76 6.06 1.09
CA PRO A 140 14.64 7.19 1.37
C PRO A 140 15.17 7.80 0.06
N ASP A 141 15.55 9.08 0.13
CA ASP A 141 16.07 9.83 -1.02
C ASP A 141 17.57 9.63 -1.24
N VAL A 142 17.94 8.39 -1.58
CA VAL A 142 19.32 7.96 -1.82
C VAL A 142 19.44 7.24 -3.16
N TYR A 143 20.66 7.18 -3.69
CA TYR A 143 20.96 6.47 -4.93
C TYR A 143 22.26 5.64 -4.80
N PRO A 144 22.25 4.37 -5.23
CA PRO A 144 21.09 3.59 -5.65
C PRO A 144 20.14 3.34 -4.47
N MET A 145 18.89 2.99 -4.76
CA MET A 145 17.93 2.62 -3.74
C MET A 145 18.44 1.43 -2.90
N PRO A 146 18.15 1.41 -1.57
CA PRO A 146 18.67 0.36 -0.70
C PRO A 146 18.23 -1.04 -1.14
N ASP A 147 19.16 -1.98 -1.02
CA ASP A 147 18.95 -3.39 -1.36
C ASP A 147 18.27 -4.13 -0.20
N TYR A 148 17.12 -4.73 -0.47
CA TYR A 148 16.38 -5.56 0.48
C TYR A 148 17.01 -6.92 0.71
N ARG A 149 17.91 -7.35 -0.18
CA ARG A 149 18.45 -8.71 -0.19
C ARG A 149 19.99 -8.75 -0.26
N PRO A 150 20.73 -7.95 0.53
CA PRO A 150 22.18 -7.74 0.35
C PRO A 150 23.03 -9.02 0.38
N TRP A 151 22.47 -10.14 0.85
CA TRP A 151 23.10 -11.47 0.84
C TRP A 151 23.19 -12.16 -0.54
N LEU A 152 22.51 -11.70 -1.61
CA LEU A 152 22.76 -12.22 -2.97
C LEU A 152 23.85 -11.38 -3.68
N PRO A 153 24.69 -12.01 -4.52
CA PRO A 153 25.82 -11.32 -5.17
C PRO A 153 25.39 -10.35 -6.28
N ASN A 154 26.31 -9.45 -6.67
CA ASN A 154 26.26 -8.61 -7.87
C ASN A 154 25.00 -7.76 -8.05
N ALA A 155 24.47 -7.21 -6.96
CA ALA A 155 23.20 -6.50 -7.02
C ALA A 155 23.30 -5.01 -7.37
N GLU A 156 24.40 -4.35 -7.01
CA GLU A 156 24.49 -2.88 -7.10
C GLU A 156 24.37 -2.38 -8.54
N GLU A 157 25.11 -2.99 -9.48
CA GLU A 157 25.05 -2.62 -10.90
C GLU A 157 23.66 -2.87 -11.50
N ALA A 158 23.01 -3.97 -11.13
CA ALA A 158 21.65 -4.28 -11.58
C ALA A 158 20.63 -3.27 -11.03
N ILE A 159 20.72 -2.93 -9.74
CA ILE A 159 19.86 -1.92 -9.10
C ILE A 159 20.04 -0.57 -9.79
N ARG A 160 21.29 -0.11 -9.97
CA ARG A 160 21.58 1.16 -10.65
C ARG A 160 21.00 1.19 -12.06
N ARG A 161 21.29 0.17 -12.87
CA ARG A 161 20.80 0.07 -14.26
C ARG A 161 19.27 0.14 -14.33
N ASP A 162 18.59 -0.62 -13.48
CA ASP A 162 17.12 -0.73 -13.51
C ASP A 162 16.46 0.53 -12.94
N GLU A 163 17.04 1.14 -11.90
CA GLU A 163 16.63 2.44 -11.36
C GLU A 163 16.84 3.57 -12.38
N ASP A 164 17.98 3.62 -13.06
CA ASP A 164 18.31 4.63 -14.09
C ASP A 164 17.30 4.58 -15.25
N ARG A 165 16.84 3.39 -15.63
CA ARG A 165 15.80 3.24 -16.66
C ARG A 165 14.49 3.86 -16.22
N VAL A 166 14.05 3.59 -14.99
CA VAL A 166 12.81 4.14 -14.45
C VAL A 166 12.94 5.66 -14.31
N THR A 167 14.07 6.18 -13.79
CA THR A 167 14.34 7.62 -13.67
C THR A 167 14.29 8.31 -15.03
N ARG A 168 14.91 7.72 -16.07
CA ARG A 168 14.87 8.26 -17.43
C ARG A 168 13.45 8.36 -17.98
N ASN A 169 12.61 7.34 -17.77
CA ASN A 169 11.22 7.38 -18.21
C ASN A 169 10.41 8.45 -17.47
N VAL A 170 10.62 8.59 -16.16
CA VAL A 170 9.99 9.65 -15.35
C VAL A 170 10.42 11.03 -15.86
N ASN A 171 11.72 11.26 -16.06
CA ASN A 171 12.23 12.54 -16.55
C ASN A 171 11.77 12.88 -17.96
N ARG A 172 11.68 11.89 -18.86
CA ARG A 172 11.10 12.11 -20.20
C ARG A 172 9.66 12.62 -20.11
N LEU A 173 8.84 12.04 -19.23
CA LEU A 173 7.46 12.49 -19.04
C LEU A 173 7.39 13.87 -18.38
N LEU A 174 8.24 14.14 -17.39
CA LEU A 174 8.32 15.46 -16.74
C LEU A 174 8.73 16.54 -17.75
N GLU A 175 9.67 16.25 -18.65
CA GLU A 175 10.06 17.14 -19.74
C GLU A 175 8.87 17.41 -20.70
N GLU A 176 8.15 16.37 -21.13
CA GLU A 176 6.92 16.52 -21.94
C GLU A 176 5.85 17.38 -21.24
N TRP A 177 5.86 17.43 -19.91
CA TRP A 177 4.96 18.24 -19.08
C TRP A 177 5.56 19.57 -18.60
N ASN A 178 6.75 19.96 -19.09
CA ASN A 178 7.47 21.18 -18.69
C ASN A 178 7.69 21.29 -17.17
N CYS A 179 7.99 20.17 -16.51
CA CYS A 179 8.29 20.08 -15.09
C CYS A 179 9.78 19.87 -14.85
N ASP A 180 10.27 20.31 -13.69
CA ASP A 180 11.67 20.09 -13.31
C ASP A 180 11.97 18.59 -13.17
N PRO A 181 13.09 18.11 -13.75
CA PRO A 181 13.50 16.71 -13.66
C PRO A 181 13.84 16.32 -12.22
N ILE A 182 14.00 15.01 -12.01
CA ILE A 182 14.56 14.41 -10.80
C ILE A 182 15.94 13.81 -11.09
N ASP A 183 16.86 13.96 -10.16
CA ASP A 183 18.19 13.34 -10.19
C ASP A 183 18.13 11.84 -9.86
N ARG A 184 17.16 11.44 -9.04
CA ARG A 184 16.98 10.05 -8.55
C ARG A 184 15.54 9.78 -8.14
N LEU A 185 15.10 8.52 -8.19
CA LEU A 185 13.71 8.14 -7.92
C LEU A 185 13.22 8.50 -6.52
N GLY A 186 14.12 8.50 -5.53
CA GLY A 186 13.80 8.89 -4.16
C GLY A 186 13.20 10.30 -4.04
N GLN A 187 13.52 11.20 -4.97
CA GLN A 187 12.98 12.57 -5.00
C GLN A 187 11.48 12.63 -5.28
N LEU A 188 10.87 11.58 -5.85
CA LEU A 188 9.41 11.48 -5.95
C LEU A 188 8.74 11.45 -4.57
N TYR A 189 9.45 10.97 -3.55
CA TYR A 189 8.93 10.80 -2.19
C TYR A 189 9.45 11.85 -1.21
N SER A 190 10.67 12.36 -1.39
CA SER A 190 11.19 13.46 -0.55
C SER A 190 10.75 14.84 -1.02
N GLY A 191 10.37 14.99 -2.30
CA GLY A 191 9.92 16.26 -2.88
C GLY A 191 8.46 16.63 -2.62
N VAL A 192 7.74 15.85 -1.82
CA VAL A 192 6.38 16.15 -1.37
C VAL A 192 6.41 17.11 -0.17
N ASP A 193 5.29 17.77 0.13
CA ASP A 193 5.19 18.72 1.24
C ASP A 193 5.30 18.05 2.62
N GLU A 194 4.87 16.79 2.73
CA GLU A 194 4.98 15.98 3.95
C GLU A 194 4.99 14.47 3.67
N CYS A 195 5.77 13.73 4.46
CA CYS A 195 5.85 12.27 4.43
C CYS A 195 5.43 11.70 5.79
N PHE A 196 4.16 11.30 5.89
CA PHE A 196 3.57 10.74 7.11
C PHE A 196 3.96 9.26 7.26
N LEU A 197 5.08 8.98 7.95
CA LEU A 197 5.47 7.60 8.25
C LEU A 197 4.61 7.05 9.38
N THR A 198 3.60 6.25 9.04
CA THR A 198 2.65 5.67 9.99
C THR A 198 3.16 4.34 10.56
N THR A 199 4.37 4.40 11.11
CA THR A 199 5.10 3.29 11.73
C THR A 199 5.99 3.84 12.84
N PHE A 200 6.64 2.96 13.59
CA PHE A 200 7.72 3.33 14.50
C PHE A 200 9.08 3.30 13.79
N PRO A 201 10.07 4.11 14.21
CA PRO A 201 11.44 4.06 13.68
C PRO A 201 12.05 2.66 13.71
N GLU A 202 11.79 1.91 14.79
CA GLU A 202 12.30 0.55 15.01
C GLU A 202 11.71 -0.47 14.02
N LEU A 203 10.59 -0.13 13.37
CA LEU A 203 9.90 -0.95 12.38
C LEU A 203 10.02 -0.39 10.95
N ASP A 204 10.82 0.64 10.72
CA ASP A 204 11.09 1.12 9.36
C ASP A 204 11.88 0.05 8.58
N HIS A 205 11.56 -0.07 7.29
CA HIS A 205 12.25 -0.97 6.36
C HIS A 205 13.65 -0.45 6.00
N TYR A 206 13.91 0.83 6.30
CA TYR A 206 15.15 1.52 6.02
C TYR A 206 15.77 2.03 7.32
N PRO A 207 16.57 1.21 8.02
CA PRO A 207 17.19 1.61 9.28
C PRO A 207 18.19 2.76 9.12
N GLN A 208 18.63 3.04 7.88
CA GLN A 208 19.51 4.16 7.55
C GLN A 208 18.75 5.47 7.28
N ARG A 209 17.42 5.51 7.40
CA ARG A 209 16.65 6.73 7.12
C ARG A 209 16.99 7.82 8.13
N GLU A 210 17.52 8.92 7.61
CA GLU A 210 17.72 10.15 8.36
C GLU A 210 16.47 11.05 8.23
N ASN A 211 16.08 11.73 9.32
CA ASN A 211 15.01 12.73 9.33
C ASN A 211 13.59 12.24 8.95
N GLY A 212 13.28 10.95 9.16
CA GLY A 212 11.91 10.45 9.02
C GLY A 212 10.95 11.07 10.04
N ARG A 213 9.78 11.54 9.59
CA ARG A 213 8.70 12.02 10.48
C ARG A 213 7.74 10.87 10.79
N TYR A 214 7.93 10.26 11.95
CA TYR A 214 7.14 9.12 12.41
C TYR A 214 5.91 9.58 13.19
N TRP A 215 4.73 9.20 12.70
CA TRP A 215 3.43 9.53 13.29
C TRP A 215 2.85 8.36 14.10
N GLY A 216 3.54 7.22 14.12
CA GLY A 216 3.04 5.99 14.71
C GLY A 216 1.97 5.31 13.84
N PRO A 217 1.59 4.08 14.18
CA PRO A 217 0.52 3.39 13.46
C PRO A 217 -0.78 4.18 13.56
N LEU A 218 -1.48 4.31 12.43
CA LEU A 218 -2.85 4.83 12.45
C LEU A 218 -3.74 3.85 13.21
N GLY A 219 -4.66 4.39 14.01
CA GLY A 219 -5.53 3.59 14.86
C GLY A 219 -6.34 2.56 14.07
N LEU A 220 -6.45 1.37 14.62
CA LEU A 220 -7.45 0.37 14.25
C LEU A 220 -8.25 0.06 15.51
N PRO A 221 -9.58 0.11 15.41
CA PRO A 221 -10.31 -1.13 15.60
C PRO A 221 -11.38 -1.24 14.53
N MET A 222 -11.13 -2.12 13.55
CA MET A 222 -12.20 -2.60 12.66
C MET A 222 -12.17 -4.11 12.70
N GLY A 223 -13.21 -4.70 13.30
CA GLY A 223 -13.37 -6.13 13.36
C GLY A 223 -14.50 -6.55 14.28
N GLU A 224 -14.86 -7.82 14.20
CA GLU A 224 -15.81 -8.46 15.10
C GLU A 224 -15.11 -8.81 16.42
N THR A 225 -15.86 -8.80 17.53
CA THR A 225 -15.37 -9.29 18.83
C THR A 225 -14.90 -10.75 18.69
N PRO A 226 -13.71 -11.11 19.23
CA PRO A 226 -13.11 -12.41 19.02
C PRO A 226 -13.90 -13.49 19.75
N VAL A 227 -14.50 -14.40 18.97
CA VAL A 227 -15.13 -15.60 19.53
C VAL A 227 -14.11 -16.74 19.52
N TRP A 228 -13.46 -16.93 20.66
CA TRP A 228 -12.45 -17.99 20.84
C TRP A 228 -13.09 -19.39 20.98
N PRO A 229 -12.38 -20.45 20.61
CA PRO A 229 -12.73 -21.82 21.02
C PRO A 229 -12.75 -21.98 22.55
N GLU A 230 -13.63 -22.84 23.07
CA GLU A 230 -13.70 -23.21 24.49
C GLU A 230 -12.61 -24.25 24.83
N ALA A 231 -11.35 -23.85 24.71
CA ALA A 231 -10.20 -24.73 24.91
C ALA A 231 -9.15 -24.07 25.81
N GLU A 232 -8.61 -24.85 26.75
CA GLU A 232 -7.48 -24.44 27.59
C GLU A 232 -6.18 -24.29 26.79
N GLY A 233 -5.33 -23.35 27.21
CA GLY A 233 -3.99 -23.14 26.65
C GLY A 233 -3.76 -21.72 26.14
N LYS A 234 -2.60 -21.51 25.48
CA LYS A 234 -2.27 -20.22 24.88
C LYS A 234 -3.18 -19.94 23.69
N LYS A 235 -3.82 -18.77 23.69
CA LYS A 235 -4.62 -18.27 22.58
C LYS A 235 -3.72 -17.80 21.45
N VAL A 236 -4.01 -18.23 20.23
CA VAL A 236 -3.28 -17.84 19.01
C VAL A 236 -4.26 -17.24 18.01
N PHE A 237 -4.08 -15.97 17.69
CA PHE A 237 -4.77 -15.36 16.56
C PHE A 237 -3.90 -15.48 15.31
N ALA A 238 -4.47 -15.96 14.21
CA ALA A 238 -3.79 -16.08 12.94
C ALA A 238 -4.58 -15.37 11.84
N TYR A 239 -4.04 -14.25 11.36
CA TYR A 239 -4.54 -13.57 10.15
C TYR A 239 -3.70 -13.98 8.95
N LEU A 240 -4.28 -14.78 8.06
CA LEU A 240 -3.56 -15.44 6.97
C LEU A 240 -4.16 -15.11 5.59
N LYS A 241 -3.37 -15.37 4.55
CA LYS A 241 -3.81 -15.33 3.15
C LYS A 241 -3.96 -16.75 2.63
N LEU A 242 -4.81 -16.92 1.62
CA LEU A 242 -4.93 -18.19 0.90
C LEU A 242 -3.68 -18.43 0.05
N THR A 243 -2.72 -19.18 0.60
CA THR A 243 -1.49 -19.60 -0.08
C THR A 243 -1.42 -21.12 -0.18
N LYS A 244 -0.49 -21.64 -0.97
CA LYS A 244 -0.22 -23.09 -1.08
C LYS A 244 0.18 -23.73 0.27
N ASP A 245 0.72 -22.93 1.19
CA ASP A 245 1.25 -23.36 2.48
C ASP A 245 0.18 -23.31 3.60
N LEU A 246 -0.98 -22.70 3.34
CA LEU A 246 -2.09 -22.59 4.31
C LEU A 246 -2.48 -23.95 4.93
N PRO A 247 -2.65 -25.06 4.18
CA PRO A 247 -2.89 -26.39 4.75
C PRO A 247 -1.88 -26.79 5.83
N GLY A 248 -0.59 -26.53 5.61
CA GLY A 248 0.48 -26.89 6.54
C GLY A 248 0.41 -26.06 7.82
N ILE A 249 0.14 -24.75 7.70
CA ILE A 249 -0.04 -23.86 8.85
C ILE A 249 -1.25 -24.30 9.70
N LEU A 250 -2.39 -24.58 9.06
CA LEU A 250 -3.59 -25.01 9.77
C LEU A 250 -3.38 -26.35 10.50
N ARG A 251 -2.70 -27.30 9.84
CA ARG A 251 -2.34 -28.59 10.46
C ARG A 251 -1.42 -28.39 11.65
N ALA A 252 -0.41 -27.52 11.55
CA ALA A 252 0.47 -27.24 12.68
C ALA A 252 -0.29 -26.67 13.89
N LEU A 253 -1.26 -25.77 13.68
CA LEU A 253 -2.10 -25.25 14.77
C LEU A 253 -2.90 -26.37 15.46
N GLN A 254 -3.39 -27.35 14.70
CA GLN A 254 -4.12 -28.51 15.22
C GLN A 254 -3.20 -29.50 15.95
N ASP A 255 -2.08 -29.89 15.33
CA ASP A 255 -1.12 -30.87 15.85
C ASP A 255 -0.51 -30.40 17.18
N HIS A 256 -0.32 -29.09 17.34
CA HIS A 256 0.13 -28.47 18.58
C HIS A 256 -1.00 -28.18 19.59
N GLN A 257 -2.25 -28.54 19.27
CA GLN A 257 -3.44 -28.37 20.13
C GLN A 257 -3.66 -26.93 20.65
N LEU A 258 -3.31 -25.93 19.83
CA LEU A 258 -3.39 -24.52 20.21
C LEU A 258 -4.82 -23.99 20.12
N CYS A 259 -5.25 -23.20 21.12
CA CYS A 259 -6.54 -22.49 21.10
C CYS A 259 -6.48 -21.36 20.07
N SER A 260 -6.95 -21.62 18.86
CA SER A 260 -6.65 -20.84 17.67
C SER A 260 -7.90 -20.18 17.09
N LEU A 261 -7.84 -18.86 16.88
CA LEU A 261 -8.81 -18.10 16.09
C LEU A 261 -8.14 -17.68 14.79
N VAL A 262 -8.67 -18.15 13.66
CA VAL A 262 -8.05 -17.97 12.35
C VAL A 262 -8.94 -17.13 11.44
N TYR A 263 -8.42 -16.03 10.93
CA TYR A 263 -9.06 -15.27 9.85
C TYR A 263 -8.28 -15.47 8.56
N VAL A 264 -8.95 -15.93 7.50
CA VAL A 264 -8.38 -16.05 6.16
C VAL A 264 -9.30 -15.36 5.16
N GLU A 265 -8.77 -14.37 4.45
CA GLU A 265 -9.54 -13.65 3.43
C GLU A 265 -9.99 -14.64 2.33
N ARG A 266 -11.31 -14.68 2.06
CA ARG A 266 -11.94 -15.51 1.01
C ARG A 266 -11.62 -17.01 1.13
N LEU A 267 -11.65 -17.53 2.35
CA LEU A 267 -11.46 -18.96 2.63
C LEU A 267 -12.57 -19.83 1.98
N PRO A 268 -12.23 -20.82 1.14
CA PRO A 268 -13.23 -21.75 0.63
C PRO A 268 -13.85 -22.58 1.76
N PHE A 269 -15.17 -22.80 1.71
CA PHE A 269 -15.91 -23.51 2.77
C PHE A 269 -15.32 -24.88 3.14
N ARG A 270 -14.78 -25.62 2.16
CA ARG A 270 -14.12 -26.92 2.39
C ARG A 270 -12.96 -26.86 3.40
N PHE A 271 -12.24 -25.74 3.48
CA PHE A 271 -11.17 -25.56 4.45
C PHE A 271 -11.74 -25.41 5.87
N LYS A 272 -12.84 -24.66 6.02
CA LYS A 272 -13.52 -24.55 7.31
C LYS A 272 -13.95 -25.93 7.80
N VAL A 273 -14.62 -26.71 6.94
CA VAL A 273 -15.07 -28.06 7.30
C VAL A 273 -13.92 -28.99 7.69
N HIS A 274 -12.79 -28.93 6.98
CA HIS A 274 -11.69 -29.87 7.21
C HIS A 274 -10.82 -29.51 8.42
N TYR A 275 -10.60 -28.22 8.68
CA TYR A 275 -9.65 -27.78 9.70
C TYR A 275 -10.30 -27.21 10.98
N GLN A 276 -11.60 -26.92 10.96
CA GLN A 276 -12.29 -26.50 12.17
C GLN A 276 -12.33 -27.65 13.18
N SER A 277 -12.09 -27.32 14.45
CA SER A 277 -12.12 -28.28 15.55
C SER A 277 -12.51 -27.57 16.84
N ASP A 278 -12.60 -28.30 17.95
CA ASP A 278 -12.87 -27.75 19.28
C ASP A 278 -11.81 -26.73 19.74
N ARG A 279 -10.64 -26.73 19.08
CA ARG A 279 -9.51 -25.84 19.39
C ARG A 279 -9.18 -24.86 18.27
N LEU A 280 -9.76 -25.01 17.07
CA LEU A 280 -9.50 -24.13 15.94
C LEU A 280 -10.81 -23.62 15.36
N ARG A 281 -11.04 -22.31 15.46
CA ARG A 281 -12.22 -21.63 14.93
C ARG A 281 -11.84 -20.64 13.84
N PHE A 282 -12.66 -20.56 12.79
CA PHE A 282 -12.51 -19.56 11.74
C PHE A 282 -13.40 -18.35 12.00
N ALA A 283 -12.83 -17.15 11.94
CA ALA A 283 -13.57 -15.90 11.94
C ALA A 283 -14.32 -15.68 10.62
N SER A 284 -15.44 -14.95 10.68
CA SER A 284 -16.24 -14.53 9.52
C SER A 284 -15.64 -13.34 8.80
N GLY A 285 -15.02 -12.42 9.55
CA GLY A 285 -14.38 -11.21 9.05
C GLY A 285 -13.13 -10.84 9.85
N PRO A 286 -12.60 -9.62 9.64
CA PRO A 286 -11.57 -9.04 10.50
C PRO A 286 -11.99 -9.10 11.97
N VAL A 287 -11.02 -9.25 12.87
CA VAL A 287 -11.24 -9.44 14.32
C VAL A 287 -10.59 -8.31 15.08
N ASP A 288 -11.30 -7.74 16.05
CA ASP A 288 -10.78 -6.74 16.97
C ASP A 288 -10.33 -7.40 18.27
N LEU A 289 -9.03 -7.61 18.45
CA LEU A 289 -8.49 -8.30 19.62
C LEU A 289 -8.57 -7.48 20.92
N GLU A 290 -8.93 -6.20 20.85
CA GLU A 290 -9.07 -5.32 22.01
C GLU A 290 -10.55 -5.11 22.43
N ALA A 291 -11.50 -5.68 21.69
CA ALA A 291 -12.94 -5.59 21.94
C ALA A 291 -13.43 -6.32 23.20
#